data_AF-A0A940KSX3-F1
#
_entry.id   AF-A0A940KSX3-F1
#
_cell.length_a   1.000
_cell.length_b   1.000
_cell.length_c   1.000
_cell.angle_alpha   90.00
_cell.angle_beta   90.00
_cell.angle_gamma   90.00
#
_symmetry.space_group_name_H-M   'P 1'
#
loop_
_entity.id
_entity.type
_entity.pdbx_description
1 polymer ?
#
loop_
_entity_poly.entity_id
_entity_poly.type
_entity_poly.pdbx_seq_one_letter_code
_entity_poly.pdbx_strand_id
1 'polypeptide(L)' 'MLKKIVIIGPESTGKSTLAAQLAEHYETDWVPEFAREYLLSNGKEYTYEDLLTIAKG' A
#
# COMPACT_ATOMS: atom_id res chain seq x y z
N MET A 1 5.97 20.73 -9.01
CA MET A 1 4.80 19.83 -8.86
C MET A 1 5.29 18.50 -8.33
N LEU A 2 4.71 17.97 -7.26
CA LEU A 2 5.09 16.66 -6.71
C LEU A 2 4.59 15.55 -7.65
N LYS A 3 5.49 14.66 -8.07
CA LYS A 3 5.12 13.48 -8.87
C LYS A 3 4.71 12.36 -7.92
N LYS A 4 3.57 11.72 -8.17
CA LYS A 4 3.10 10.55 -7.42
C LYS A 4 3.21 9.32 -8.28
N ILE A 5 3.87 8.28 -7.77
CA ILE A 5 4.07 7.00 -8.46
C ILE A 5 3.32 5.93 -7.69
N VAL A 6 2.54 5.11 -8.39
CA VAL A 6 1.79 4.00 -7.81
C VAL A 6 2.33 2.70 -8.37
N ILE A 7 2.67 1.76 -7.48
CA ILE A 7 3.12 0.41 -7.85
C ILE A 7 1.94 -0.55 -7.63
N ILE A 8 1.44 -1.13 -8.71
CA ILE A 8 0.30 -2.06 -8.69
C ILE A 8 0.73 -3.48 -9.06
N GLY A 9 -0.01 -4.48 -8.58
CA GLY A 9 0.22 -5.88 -8.91
C GLY A 9 -0.29 -6.84 -7.83
N PRO A 10 -0.33 -8.16 -8.10
CA PRO A 10 -0.85 -9.16 -7.18
C PRO A 10 -0.16 -9.17 -5.81
N GLU A 11 -0.80 -9.74 -4.80
CA GLU A 11 -0.18 -9.96 -3.48
C GLU A 11 1.13 -10.76 -3.62
N SER A 12 2.12 -10.48 -2.76
CA SER A 12 3.39 -11.23 -2.70
C SER A 12 4.25 -11.20 -3.99
N THR A 13 4.16 -10.12 -4.76
CA THR A 13 4.97 -9.88 -5.98
C THR A 13 6.10 -8.86 -5.81
N GLY A 14 6.49 -8.55 -4.56
CA GLY A 14 7.64 -7.67 -4.27
C GLY A 14 7.37 -6.16 -4.31
N LYS A 15 6.11 -5.73 -4.46
CA LYS A 15 5.74 -4.30 -4.56
C LYS A 15 6.25 -3.43 -3.41
N SER A 16 6.05 -3.87 -2.15
CA SER A 16 6.50 -3.10 -0.99
C SER A 16 8.02 -3.04 -0.88
N THR A 17 8.71 -4.13 -1.25
CA THR A 17 10.18 -4.15 -1.34
C THR A 17 10.67 -3.15 -2.39
N LEU A 18 10.07 -3.17 -3.58
CA LEU A 18 10.42 -2.23 -4.66
C LEU A 18 10.12 -0.78 -4.27
N ALA A 19 8.99 -0.50 -3.62
CA ALA A 19 8.63 0.83 -3.14
C ALA A 19 9.68 1.38 -2.17
N ALA A 20 10.05 0.59 -1.15
CA ALA A 20 11.07 0.97 -0.18
C ALA A 20 12.45 1.19 -0.83
N GLN A 21 12.86 0.31 -1.75
CA GLN A 21 14.14 0.45 -2.46
C GLN A 21 14.18 1.68 -3.37
N LEU A 22 13.08 2.00 -4.05
CA LEU A 22 12.99 3.21 -4.88
C LEU A 22 13.00 4.48 -4.00
N ALA A 23 12.32 4.44 -2.85
CA ALA A 23 12.31 5.53 -1.89
C ALA A 23 13.71 5.84 -1.37
N GLU A 24 14.45 4.80 -0.98
CA GLU A 24 15.85 4.91 -0.57
C GLU A 24 16.74 5.45 -1.70
N HIS A 25 16.60 4.90 -2.92
CA HIS A 25 17.42 5.30 -4.07
C HIS A 25 17.22 6.76 -4.50
N TYR A 26 15.98 7.27 -4.43
CA TYR A 26 15.63 8.62 -4.83
C TYR A 26 15.55 9.61 -3.67
N GLU A 27 15.97 9.21 -2.47
CA GLU A 27 15.91 10.04 -1.25
C GLU A 27 14.52 10.67 -1.04
N THR A 28 13.48 9.85 -1.18
CA THR A 28 12.07 10.28 -1.10
C THR A 28 11.28 9.40 -0.16
N ASP A 29 10.09 9.86 0.24
CA ASP A 29 9.17 9.08 1.05
C ASP A 29 8.39 8.03 0.22
N TRP A 30 7.97 6.95 0.89
CA TRP A 30 6.95 6.03 0.41
C TRP A 30 5.92 5.75 1.50
N VAL A 31 4.73 5.33 1.08
CA VAL A 31 3.62 5.03 1.98
C VAL A 31 3.32 3.53 1.93
N PRO A 32 3.26 2.83 3.08
CA PRO A 32 2.83 1.44 3.16
C PRO A 32 1.41 1.19 2.63
N GLU A 33 1.13 -0.07 2.28
CA GLU A 33 -0.20 -0.49 1.83
C GLU A 33 -1.14 -0.65 3.04
N PHE A 34 -1.95 0.37 3.33
CA PHE A 34 -2.87 0.37 4.48
C PHE A 34 -3.84 -0.82 4.49
N ALA A 35 -4.32 -1.25 3.31
CA ALA A 35 -5.19 -2.40 3.17
C ALA A 35 -4.59 -3.68 3.81
N ARG A 36 -3.27 -3.88 3.71
CA ARG A 36 -2.59 -5.02 4.33
C ARG A 36 -2.71 -4.98 5.84
N GLU A 37 -2.39 -3.85 6.46
CA GLU A 37 -2.44 -3.70 7.92
C GLU A 37 -3.86 -3.84 8.45
N TYR A 38 -4.83 -3.26 7.74
CA TYR A 38 -6.24 -3.37 8.05
C TYR A 38 -6.70 -4.84 8.04
N LEU A 39 -6.43 -5.59 6.97
CA LEU A 39 -6.86 -6.99 6.83
C LEU A 39 -6.12 -7.94 7.78
N LEU A 40 -4.86 -7.66 8.11
CA LEU A 40 -4.13 -8.44 9.13
C LEU A 40 -4.74 -8.26 10.53
N SER A 41 -5.28 -7.08 10.82
CA SER A 41 -5.85 -6.75 12.13
C SER A 41 -7.31 -7.16 12.27
N ASN A 42 -8.08 -7.12 11.18
CA ASN A 42 -9.54 -7.32 11.19
C ASN A 42 -10.01 -8.62 10.53
N GLY A 43 -9.11 -9.34 9.85
CA GLY A 43 -9.43 -10.53 9.06
C GLY A 43 -9.40 -10.27 7.55
N LYS A 44 -9.26 -11.35 6.78
CA LYS A 44 -9.14 -11.30 5.31
C LYS A 44 -10.48 -11.11 4.59
N GLU A 45 -11.58 -11.44 5.26
CA GLU A 45 -12.92 -11.20 4.76
C GLU A 45 -13.26 -9.73 4.96
N TYR A 46 -13.72 -9.05 3.91
CA TYR A 46 -14.11 -7.65 3.97
C TYR A 46 -15.35 -7.39 3.13
N THR A 47 -16.08 -6.36 3.50
CA THR A 47 -17.30 -5.88 2.85
C THR A 47 -17.02 -4.65 1.98
N TYR A 48 -18.03 -4.20 1.24
CA TYR A 48 -17.92 -2.97 0.46
C TYR A 48 -17.68 -1.73 1.36
N GLU A 49 -18.28 -1.72 2.55
CA GLU A 49 -18.13 -0.66 3.54
C GLU A 49 -16.70 -0.59 4.09
N ASP A 50 -16.03 -1.74 4.23
CA ASP A 50 -14.63 -1.80 4.65
C ASP A 50 -13.70 -1.19 3.60
N LEU A 51 -14.03 -1.30 2.31
CA LEU A 51 -13.25 -0.64 1.25
C LEU A 51 -13.23 0.87 1.41
N LEU A 52 -14.33 1.48 1.85
CA LEU A 52 -14.38 2.92 2.13
C LEU A 52 -13.50 3.30 3.32
N THR A 53 -13.38 2.40 4.31
CA THR A 53 -12.49 2.59 5.46
C THR A 53 -11.04 2.44 5.04
N ILE A 54 -10.72 1.41 4.26
CA ILE A 54 -9.38 1.18 3.70
C ILE A 54 -8.94 2.35 2.83
N ALA A 55 -9.83 2.93 2.02
CA ALA A 55 -9.52 4.06 1.15
C ALA A 55 -9.30 5.40 1.88
N LYS A 56 -9.69 5.50 3.16
CA LYS A 56 -9.43 6.68 4.01
C LYS A 56 -8.04 6.63 4.67
N GLY A 57 -7.39 5.48 4.67
CA GLY A 57 -6.03 5.29 5.16
C GLY A 57 -5.00 5.92 4.24
#